data_AF-A0A831YHH2-F1
#
_entry.id   AF-A0A831YHH2-F1
#
_cell.length_a   1.000
_cell.length_b   1.000
_cell.length_c   1.000
_cell.angle_alpha   90.00
_cell.angle_beta   90.00
_cell.angle_gamma   90.00
#
_symmetry.space_group_name_H-M   'P 1'
#
loop_
_entity.id
_entity.type
_entity.pdbx_description
1 polymer ?
#
loop_
_entity_poly.entity_id
_entity_poly.type
_entity_poly.pdbx_seq_one_letter_code
_entity_poly.pdbx_strand_id
1 'polypeptide(L)'
;MMIWYPIGSSEPQAFYKATLDLVWSTRVALFLVAAFFAAGVAAMKLHPHLMVAGLLLFYHAVMYVQLPGFINAVPNRAATWLLFAFLLLGTAASPLAGFSAYLPYALLHAALYGRGLWGKPTYYPNLITAAGLLLLPLSAAPLEAVFSFPLASVYSLMYRIDFSRAKKRFTAATATAVAAAYVAAFLAVKAGYPWAVAAPSLLLTIFAVPRLNDLYGASAFFFRWAVALAPLGTHLVYMAFGVIMSALCVPYFIPAILYREVPRYRGELVAVAATAYVLRNAGFAAPAAVLVAGLVLYVAWRSFRERYYPPPPPP
;
A
#
# COMPACT_ATOMS: atom_id res chain seq x y z
N MET A 1 -18.05 16.22 16.69
CA MET A 1 -16.87 16.64 15.90
C MET A 1 -16.96 16.07 14.49
N MET A 2 -16.86 16.90 13.44
CA MET A 2 -16.78 16.39 12.06
C MET A 2 -15.42 15.71 11.86
N ILE A 3 -15.42 14.41 11.58
CA ILE A 3 -14.19 13.64 11.30
C ILE A 3 -13.68 13.82 9.86
N TRP A 4 -14.47 14.43 8.97
CA TRP A 4 -14.13 14.73 7.59
C TRP A 4 -14.50 16.17 7.21
N TYR A 5 -13.78 16.69 6.21
CA TYR A 5 -14.10 17.87 5.44
C TYR A 5 -14.48 17.45 4.01
N PRO A 6 -15.77 17.42 3.64
CA PRO A 6 -16.19 17.06 2.29
C PRO A 6 -15.64 18.01 1.23
N ILE A 7 -15.25 17.45 0.08
CA ILE A 7 -14.72 18.23 -1.05
C ILE A 7 -15.84 19.11 -1.63
N GLY A 8 -15.55 20.40 -1.84
CA GLY A 8 -16.46 21.35 -2.46
C GLY A 8 -17.52 21.96 -1.54
N SER A 9 -17.61 21.52 -0.27
CA SER A 9 -18.60 22.06 0.69
C SER A 9 -18.03 22.48 2.04
N SER A 10 -16.72 22.33 2.24
CA SER A 10 -16.05 22.69 3.50
C SER A 10 -15.51 24.11 3.44
N GLU A 11 -15.31 24.73 4.61
CA GLU A 11 -14.61 26.01 4.71
C GLU A 11 -13.20 25.89 4.09
N PRO A 12 -12.83 26.78 3.14
CA PRO A 12 -11.61 26.62 2.34
C PRO A 12 -10.32 26.50 3.14
N GLN A 13 -10.13 27.33 4.16
CA GLN A 13 -8.89 27.33 4.95
C GLN A 13 -8.75 26.07 5.80
N ALA A 14 -9.83 25.60 6.43
CA ALA A 14 -9.85 24.36 7.20
C ALA A 14 -9.58 23.15 6.32
N PHE A 15 -10.21 23.10 5.14
CA PHE A 15 -9.96 22.05 4.14
C PHE A 15 -8.50 22.06 3.66
N TYR A 16 -7.95 23.23 3.37
CA TYR A 16 -6.56 23.40 2.95
C TYR A 16 -5.59 22.91 4.03
N LYS A 17 -5.74 23.35 5.29
CA LYS A 17 -4.91 22.92 6.41
C LYS A 17 -4.99 21.42 6.66
N ALA A 18 -6.19 20.83 6.56
CA ALA A 18 -6.38 19.39 6.67
C ALA A 18 -5.67 18.61 5.55
N THR A 19 -5.72 19.12 4.32
CA THR A 19 -5.02 18.54 3.17
C THR A 19 -3.51 18.59 3.37
N LEU A 20 -2.97 19.71 3.86
CA LEU A 20 -1.54 19.83 4.17
C LEU A 20 -1.10 18.82 5.21
N ASP A 21 -1.80 18.72 6.35
CA ASP A 21 -1.45 17.76 7.42
C ASP A 21 -1.48 16.31 6.91
N LEU A 22 -2.44 15.96 6.06
CA LEU A 22 -2.52 14.66 5.40
C LEU A 22 -1.29 14.41 4.50
N VAL A 23 -0.87 15.39 3.70
CA VAL A 23 0.35 15.22 2.89
C VAL A 23 1.60 15.16 3.75
N TRP A 24 1.68 15.93 4.84
CA TRP A 24 2.84 15.93 5.72
C TRP A 24 3.00 14.59 6.44
N SER A 25 1.91 14.06 7.01
CA SER A 25 1.94 12.74 7.66
C SER A 25 2.34 11.62 6.69
N THR A 26 1.80 11.60 5.46
CA THR A 26 2.17 10.61 4.44
C THR A 26 3.62 10.76 3.97
N ARG A 27 4.14 11.98 3.88
CA ARG A 27 5.54 12.25 3.54
C ARG A 27 6.50 11.77 4.62
N VAL A 28 6.18 12.02 5.89
CA VAL A 28 6.97 11.50 7.02
C VAL A 28 6.94 9.97 7.02
N ALA A 29 5.76 9.35 6.85
CA ALA A 29 5.64 7.90 6.74
C ALA A 29 6.49 7.34 5.59
N LEU A 30 6.47 7.97 4.41
CA LEU A 30 7.26 7.57 3.25
C LEU A 30 8.78 7.63 3.54
N PHE A 31 9.27 8.67 4.22
CA PHE A 31 10.68 8.75 4.58
C PHE A 31 11.09 7.69 5.60
N LEU A 32 10.20 7.35 6.54
CA LEU A 32 10.45 6.28 7.51
C LEU A 32 10.58 4.90 6.85
N VAL A 33 9.94 4.65 5.69
CA VAL A 33 10.05 3.37 4.96
C VAL A 33 11.52 2.96 4.76
N ALA A 34 12.35 3.88 4.26
CA ALA A 34 13.76 3.61 4.01
C ALA A 34 14.52 3.31 5.32
N ALA A 35 14.23 4.05 6.39
CA ALA A 35 14.84 3.82 7.70
C ALA A 35 14.47 2.44 8.27
N PHE A 36 13.20 2.03 8.17
CA PHE A 36 12.74 0.73 8.64
C PHE A 36 13.31 -0.44 7.84
N PHE A 37 13.39 -0.32 6.51
CA PHE A 37 14.04 -1.35 5.69
C PHE A 37 15.54 -1.45 5.97
N ALA A 38 16.24 -0.32 6.09
CA ALA A 38 17.67 -0.31 6.44
C ALA A 38 17.92 -0.90 7.84
N ALA A 39 17.13 -0.49 8.84
CA ALA A 39 17.21 -1.04 10.19
C ALA A 39 16.87 -2.54 10.22
N GLY A 40 15.91 -2.99 9.40
CA GLY A 40 15.56 -4.39 9.24
C GLY A 40 16.74 -5.24 8.77
N VAL A 41 17.58 -4.73 7.87
CA VAL A 41 18.79 -5.41 7.42
C VAL A 41 19.85 -5.48 8.53
N ALA A 42 19.97 -4.42 9.35
CA ALA A 42 20.96 -4.36 10.42
C ALA A 42 20.57 -5.17 11.68
N ALA A 43 19.27 -5.30 11.98
CA ALA A 43 18.76 -5.88 13.23
C ALA A 43 18.09 -7.24 13.01
N MET A 44 18.88 -8.32 12.88
CA MET A 44 18.40 -9.67 12.52
C MET A 44 17.23 -10.19 13.36
N LYS A 45 17.20 -9.94 14.68
CA LYS A 45 16.11 -10.38 15.58
C LYS A 45 14.78 -9.66 15.32
N LEU A 46 14.85 -8.41 14.85
CA LEU A 46 13.68 -7.56 14.57
C LEU A 46 13.39 -7.47 13.06
N HIS A 47 14.23 -8.07 12.22
CA HIS A 47 14.16 -8.04 10.77
C HIS A 47 12.71 -8.17 10.25
N PRO A 48 11.96 -9.24 10.56
CA PRO A 48 10.62 -9.40 9.99
C PRO A 48 9.64 -8.31 10.43
N HIS A 49 9.70 -7.84 11.68
CA HIS A 49 8.83 -6.77 12.16
C HIS A 49 9.14 -5.43 11.48
N LEU A 50 10.43 -5.13 11.29
CA LEU A 50 10.88 -3.91 10.62
C LEU A 50 10.54 -3.92 9.13
N MET A 51 10.65 -5.08 8.47
CA MET A 51 10.22 -5.25 7.07
C MET A 51 8.70 -5.08 6.91
N VAL A 52 7.89 -5.60 7.83
CA VAL A 52 6.43 -5.36 7.84
C VAL A 52 6.13 -3.88 8.11
N ALA A 53 6.79 -3.27 9.08
CA ALA A 53 6.60 -1.85 9.41
C ALA A 53 6.90 -0.93 8.22
N GLY A 54 7.99 -1.17 7.49
CA GLY A 54 8.31 -0.44 6.27
C GLY A 54 7.22 -0.58 5.19
N LEU A 55 6.66 -1.77 5.01
CA LEU A 55 5.53 -2.00 4.11
C LEU A 55 4.24 -1.31 4.58
N LEU A 56 3.91 -1.37 5.87
CA LEU A 56 2.75 -0.69 6.44
C LEU A 56 2.86 0.82 6.30
N LEU A 57 4.03 1.41 6.57
CA LEU A 57 4.30 2.83 6.36
C LEU A 57 4.17 3.23 4.89
N PHE A 58 4.68 2.40 3.98
CA PHE A 58 4.57 2.66 2.55
C PHE A 58 3.11 2.66 2.08
N TYR A 59 2.34 1.62 2.44
CA TYR A 59 0.93 1.55 2.04
C TYR A 59 0.04 2.51 2.81
N HIS A 60 0.41 2.90 4.03
CA HIS A 60 -0.19 4.04 4.69
C HIS A 60 0.01 5.30 3.84
N ALA A 61 1.24 5.65 3.48
CA ALA A 61 1.53 6.84 2.69
C ALA A 61 0.77 6.86 1.35
N VAL A 62 0.82 5.75 0.61
CA VAL A 62 0.19 5.62 -0.71
C VAL A 62 -1.33 5.63 -0.62
N MET A 63 -1.94 4.89 0.31
CA MET A 63 -3.40 4.81 0.38
C MET A 63 -4.00 6.04 1.03
N TYR A 64 -3.34 6.61 2.04
CA TYR A 64 -3.85 7.73 2.79
C TYR A 64 -3.81 9.03 1.98
N VAL A 65 -2.77 9.25 1.14
CA VAL A 65 -2.74 10.41 0.24
C VAL A 65 -3.87 10.38 -0.80
N GLN A 66 -4.32 9.18 -1.18
CA GLN A 66 -5.39 8.97 -2.16
C GLN A 66 -6.78 8.93 -1.52
N LEU A 67 -6.86 8.79 -0.19
CA LEU A 67 -8.11 8.68 0.55
C LEU A 67 -9.12 9.77 0.16
N PRO A 68 -8.74 11.06 -0.02
CA PRO A 68 -9.69 12.08 -0.47
C PRO A 68 -10.37 11.77 -1.80
N GLY A 69 -9.65 11.23 -2.78
CA GLY A 69 -10.22 10.78 -4.05
C GLY A 69 -11.12 9.54 -3.89
N PHE A 70 -10.86 8.72 -2.88
CA PHE A 70 -11.61 7.48 -2.63
C PHE A 70 -12.90 7.68 -1.84
N ILE A 71 -13.01 8.74 -1.03
CA ILE A 71 -14.18 9.00 -0.17
C ILE A 71 -14.85 10.36 -0.43
N ASN A 72 -14.30 11.15 -1.35
CA ASN A 72 -14.74 12.51 -1.66
C ASN A 72 -14.74 13.45 -0.44
N ALA A 73 -13.75 13.30 0.44
CA ALA A 73 -13.57 14.11 1.64
C ALA A 73 -12.15 13.95 2.21
N VAL A 74 -11.63 15.00 2.83
CA VAL A 74 -10.33 14.97 3.52
C VAL A 74 -10.58 14.69 5.02
N PRO A 75 -9.86 13.75 5.66
CA PRO A 75 -9.91 13.57 7.11
C PRO A 75 -9.57 14.89 7.83
N ASN A 76 -10.16 15.12 9.00
CA ASN A 76 -9.76 16.29 9.77
C ASN A 76 -8.30 16.15 10.29
N ARG A 77 -7.73 17.28 10.73
CA ARG A 77 -6.34 17.36 11.19
C ARG A 77 -6.05 16.44 12.38
N ALA A 78 -6.95 16.41 13.36
CA ALA A 78 -6.79 15.58 14.55
C ALA A 78 -6.80 14.09 14.22
N ALA A 79 -7.72 13.64 13.36
CA ALA A 79 -7.81 12.27 12.88
C ALA A 79 -6.56 11.86 12.10
N THR A 80 -5.99 12.78 11.31
CA THR A 80 -4.73 12.58 10.58
C THR A 80 -3.58 12.27 11.52
N TRP A 81 -3.31 13.15 12.48
CA TRP A 81 -2.19 12.97 13.40
C TRP A 81 -2.42 11.84 14.39
N LEU A 82 -3.66 11.61 14.82
CA LEU A 82 -4.02 10.47 15.66
C LEU A 82 -3.79 9.15 14.92
N LEU A 83 -4.19 9.06 13.65
CA LEU A 83 -3.95 7.87 12.82
C LEU A 83 -2.45 7.60 12.66
N PHE A 84 -1.67 8.64 12.38
CA PHE A 84 -0.23 8.52 12.24
C PHE A 84 0.44 8.12 13.57
N ALA A 85 0.01 8.70 14.69
CA ALA A 85 0.49 8.32 16.02
C ALA A 85 0.19 6.85 16.34
N PHE A 86 -1.03 6.37 16.06
CA PHE A 86 -1.37 4.95 16.23
C PHE A 86 -0.53 4.03 15.34
N LEU A 87 -0.18 4.45 14.12
CA LEU A 87 0.73 3.68 13.26
C LEU A 87 2.12 3.56 13.88
N LEU A 88 2.68 4.65 14.38
CA LEU A 88 4.00 4.66 15.02
C LEU A 88 4.00 3.87 16.34
N LEU A 89 2.96 4.03 17.16
CA LEU A 89 2.80 3.26 18.40
C LEU A 89 2.65 1.77 18.12
N GLY A 90 1.82 1.39 17.14
CA GLY A 90 1.68 0.01 16.70
C GLY A 90 3.01 -0.57 16.21
N THR A 91 3.79 0.24 15.48
CA THR A 91 5.12 -0.14 15.02
C THR A 91 6.08 -0.40 16.17
N ALA A 92 6.18 0.54 17.11
CA ALA A 92 7.08 0.44 18.26
C ALA A 92 6.70 -0.70 19.22
N ALA A 93 5.40 -0.96 19.40
CA ALA A 93 4.90 -2.00 20.29
C ALA A 93 4.86 -3.39 19.65
N SER A 94 4.88 -3.49 18.32
CA SER A 94 4.73 -4.78 17.60
C SER A 94 5.74 -5.87 17.95
N PRO A 95 7.00 -5.60 18.31
CA PRO A 95 7.93 -6.64 18.75
C PRO A 95 7.54 -7.30 20.08
N LEU A 96 6.73 -6.61 20.90
CA LEU A 96 6.33 -7.09 22.24
C LEU A 96 4.88 -7.61 22.24
N ALA A 97 3.96 -6.87 21.62
CA ALA A 97 2.53 -7.18 21.63
C ALA A 97 2.03 -7.85 20.32
N GLY A 98 2.95 -8.19 19.41
CA GLY A 98 2.62 -8.71 18.09
C GLY A 98 1.84 -7.69 17.23
N PHE A 99 1.17 -8.15 16.19
CA PHE A 99 0.45 -7.26 15.28
C PHE A 99 -0.88 -6.72 15.87
N SER A 100 -1.35 -7.28 16.98
CA SER A 100 -2.49 -6.74 17.73
C SER A 100 -2.31 -5.28 18.15
N ALA A 101 -1.04 -4.84 18.33
CA ALA A 101 -0.66 -3.45 18.60
C ALA A 101 -1.16 -2.44 17.55
N TYR A 102 -1.43 -2.90 16.32
CA TYR A 102 -1.97 -2.05 15.25
C TYR A 102 -3.50 -1.91 15.30
N LEU A 103 -4.20 -2.49 16.28
CA LEU A 103 -5.66 -2.42 16.37
C LEU A 103 -6.20 -0.97 16.34
N PRO A 104 -5.66 0.00 17.13
CA PRO A 104 -6.15 1.38 17.07
C PRO A 104 -5.96 2.02 15.68
N TYR A 105 -4.81 1.76 15.05
CA TYR A 105 -4.52 2.22 13.69
C TYR A 105 -5.49 1.63 12.68
N ALA A 106 -5.67 0.30 12.71
CA ALA A 106 -6.54 -0.43 11.80
C ALA A 106 -7.99 0.05 11.87
N LEU A 107 -8.54 0.19 13.09
CA LEU A 107 -9.91 0.64 13.30
C LEU A 107 -10.12 2.08 12.84
N LEU A 108 -9.23 3.01 13.22
CA LEU A 108 -9.37 4.40 12.80
C LEU A 108 -9.22 4.53 11.29
N HIS A 109 -8.25 3.86 10.67
CA HIS A 109 -8.06 3.92 9.22
C HIS A 109 -9.28 3.35 8.48
N ALA A 110 -9.82 2.22 8.94
CA ALA A 110 -11.01 1.61 8.35
C ALA A 110 -12.24 2.51 8.53
N ALA A 111 -12.39 3.14 9.70
CA ALA A 111 -13.47 4.09 9.97
C ALA A 111 -13.44 5.29 9.01
N LEU A 112 -12.25 5.80 8.67
CA LEU A 112 -12.10 6.90 7.71
C LEU A 112 -12.60 6.53 6.30
N TYR A 113 -12.54 5.26 5.92
CA TYR A 113 -13.14 4.78 4.67
C TYR A 113 -14.68 4.74 4.71
N GLY A 114 -15.31 4.82 5.89
CA GLY A 114 -16.76 4.66 6.08
C GLY A 114 -17.63 5.52 5.17
N ARG A 115 -17.22 6.77 4.90
CA ARG A 115 -17.93 7.68 3.98
C ARG A 115 -17.95 7.19 2.52
N GLY A 116 -16.98 6.37 2.14
CA GLY A 116 -16.79 5.84 0.80
C GLY A 116 -16.83 4.33 0.73
N LEU A 117 -17.67 3.64 1.50
CA LEU A 117 -17.86 2.18 1.33
C LEU A 117 -18.98 1.84 0.35
N TRP A 118 -20.06 2.63 0.34
CA TRP A 118 -21.26 2.37 -0.46
C TRP A 118 -21.83 3.63 -1.13
N GLY A 119 -22.77 3.43 -2.06
CA GLY A 119 -23.50 4.51 -2.75
C GLY A 119 -22.98 4.85 -4.14
N LYS A 120 -21.66 4.90 -4.37
CA LYS A 120 -21.08 5.16 -5.70
C LYS A 120 -20.17 4.02 -6.18
N PRO A 121 -20.16 3.67 -7.47
CA PRO A 121 -19.25 2.65 -8.01
C PRO A 121 -17.78 2.83 -7.63
N THR A 122 -17.29 4.07 -7.65
CA THR A 122 -15.88 4.40 -7.31
C THR A 122 -15.49 4.11 -5.86
N TYR A 123 -16.47 3.89 -4.99
CA TYR A 123 -16.28 3.64 -3.56
C TYR A 123 -16.09 2.15 -3.24
N TYR A 124 -16.69 1.25 -4.01
CA TYR A 124 -16.69 -0.19 -3.71
C TYR A 124 -15.30 -0.82 -3.52
N PRO A 125 -14.23 -0.42 -4.25
CA PRO A 125 -12.89 -0.98 -4.01
C PRO A 125 -12.32 -0.67 -2.61
N ASN A 126 -12.89 0.30 -1.87
CA ASN A 126 -12.49 0.58 -0.49
C ASN A 126 -12.81 -0.57 0.47
N LEU A 127 -13.78 -1.44 0.12
CA LEU A 127 -14.09 -2.65 0.90
C LEU A 127 -12.88 -3.58 1.00
N ILE A 128 -12.10 -3.70 -0.09
CA ILE A 128 -10.90 -4.54 -0.12
C ILE A 128 -9.87 -4.00 0.88
N THR A 129 -9.59 -2.69 0.83
CA THR A 129 -8.65 -2.04 1.75
C THR A 129 -9.11 -2.12 3.20
N ALA A 130 -10.39 -1.86 3.46
CA ALA A 130 -10.97 -1.93 4.79
C ALA A 130 -10.89 -3.35 5.36
N ALA A 131 -11.16 -4.38 4.55
CA ALA A 131 -11.00 -5.77 4.96
C ALA A 131 -9.53 -6.06 5.37
N GLY A 132 -8.56 -5.65 4.55
CA GLY A 132 -7.15 -5.81 4.90
C GLY A 132 -6.74 -5.10 6.19
N LEU A 133 -7.24 -3.88 6.42
CA LEU A 133 -7.02 -3.15 7.67
C LEU A 133 -7.52 -3.92 8.88
N LEU A 134 -8.75 -4.44 8.81
CA LEU A 134 -9.36 -5.17 9.94
C LEU A 134 -8.69 -6.51 10.23
N LEU A 135 -8.01 -7.12 9.25
CA LEU A 135 -7.25 -8.36 9.44
C LEU A 135 -5.85 -8.13 10.05
N LEU A 136 -5.27 -6.93 9.93
CA LEU A 136 -3.93 -6.63 10.44
C LEU A 136 -3.75 -6.99 11.93
N PRO A 137 -4.61 -6.54 12.86
CA PRO A 137 -4.45 -6.86 14.28
C PRO A 137 -4.63 -8.34 14.62
N LEU A 138 -5.21 -9.13 13.71
CA LEU A 138 -5.40 -10.57 13.87
C LEU A 138 -4.18 -11.38 13.42
N SER A 139 -3.18 -10.73 12.82
CA SER A 139 -1.98 -11.41 12.30
C SER A 139 -1.12 -11.94 13.45
N ALA A 140 -0.79 -13.23 13.41
CA ALA A 140 0.08 -13.89 14.36
C ALA A 140 1.53 -13.95 13.85
N ALA A 141 1.72 -13.86 12.54
CA ALA A 141 3.03 -13.94 11.90
C ALA A 141 3.25 -12.76 10.92
N PRO A 142 4.52 -12.40 10.65
CA PRO A 142 4.86 -11.32 9.71
C PRO A 142 4.25 -11.50 8.31
N LEU A 143 4.21 -12.74 7.82
CA LEU A 143 3.62 -13.03 6.50
C LEU A 143 2.11 -12.76 6.47
N GLU A 144 1.38 -13.10 7.54
CA GLU A 144 -0.04 -12.76 7.66
C GLU A 144 -0.25 -11.25 7.69
N ALA A 145 0.64 -10.50 8.37
CA ALA A 145 0.57 -9.04 8.39
C ALA A 145 0.83 -8.43 7.00
N VAL A 146 1.74 -8.99 6.19
CA VAL A 146 1.90 -8.60 4.77
C VAL A 146 0.63 -8.87 3.97
N PHE A 147 -0.03 -10.01 4.24
CA PHE A 147 -1.32 -10.39 3.67
C PHE A 147 -2.54 -9.75 4.30
N SER A 148 -2.36 -8.76 5.17
CA SER A 148 -3.46 -7.98 5.69
C SER A 148 -3.61 -6.69 4.88
N PHE A 149 -3.36 -5.53 5.48
CA PHE A 149 -3.48 -4.22 4.86
C PHE A 149 -2.57 -3.99 3.63
N PRO A 150 -1.28 -4.37 3.61
CA PRO A 150 -0.39 -4.09 2.47
C PRO A 150 -0.88 -4.73 1.17
N LEU A 151 -1.15 -6.03 1.16
CA LEU A 151 -1.59 -6.73 -0.05
C LEU A 151 -3.00 -6.29 -0.47
N ALA A 152 -3.92 -6.09 0.48
CA ALA A 152 -5.26 -5.58 0.19
C ALA A 152 -5.23 -4.20 -0.46
N SER A 153 -4.30 -3.33 -0.05
CA SER A 153 -4.08 -2.01 -0.64
C SER A 153 -3.65 -2.11 -2.10
N VAL A 154 -2.67 -2.97 -2.40
CA VAL A 154 -2.26 -3.22 -3.80
C VAL A 154 -3.42 -3.76 -4.62
N TYR A 155 -4.19 -4.71 -4.09
CA TYR A 155 -5.31 -5.29 -4.80
C TYR A 155 -6.42 -4.28 -5.05
N SER A 156 -6.72 -3.41 -4.10
CA SER A 156 -7.64 -2.29 -4.32
C SER A 156 -7.14 -1.36 -5.44
N LEU A 157 -5.85 -1.02 -5.46
CA LEU A 157 -5.26 -0.18 -6.52
C LEU A 157 -5.27 -0.85 -7.89
N MET A 158 -4.83 -2.12 -7.97
CA MET A 158 -4.88 -2.90 -9.20
C MET A 158 -6.29 -3.02 -9.74
N TYR A 159 -7.24 -3.33 -8.85
CA TYR A 159 -8.66 -3.42 -9.19
C TYR A 159 -9.16 -2.10 -9.80
N ARG A 160 -8.82 -0.96 -9.17
CA ARG A 160 -9.16 0.38 -9.66
C ARG A 160 -8.58 0.66 -11.06
N ILE A 161 -7.30 0.36 -11.24
CA ILE A 161 -6.58 0.69 -12.47
C ILE A 161 -7.01 -0.21 -13.61
N ASP A 162 -7.08 -1.51 -13.40
CA ASP A 162 -7.39 -2.45 -14.47
C ASP A 162 -8.83 -2.30 -14.97
N PHE A 163 -9.78 -2.02 -14.07
CA PHE A 163 -11.14 -1.66 -14.47
C PHE A 163 -11.16 -0.35 -15.25
N SER A 164 -10.43 0.68 -14.80
CA SER A 164 -10.34 1.96 -15.49
C SER A 164 -9.75 1.81 -16.90
N ARG A 165 -8.63 1.07 -17.04
CA ARG A 165 -8.01 0.74 -18.33
C ARG A 165 -8.95 -0.07 -19.22
N ALA A 166 -9.73 -0.99 -18.63
CA ALA A 166 -10.75 -1.76 -19.31
C ALA A 166 -12.03 -0.97 -19.63
N LYS A 167 -12.12 0.30 -19.19
CA LYS A 167 -13.33 1.14 -19.26
C LYS A 167 -14.57 0.46 -18.65
N LYS A 168 -14.34 -0.39 -17.64
CA LYS A 168 -15.40 -1.12 -16.92
C LYS A 168 -15.86 -0.29 -15.72
N ARG A 169 -17.15 -0.41 -15.40
CA ARG A 169 -17.70 0.14 -14.15
C ARG A 169 -17.42 -0.81 -13.00
N PHE A 170 -17.05 -0.25 -11.85
CA PHE A 170 -16.97 -1.01 -10.60
C PHE A 170 -18.35 -1.50 -10.19
N THR A 171 -18.47 -2.75 -9.74
CA THR A 171 -19.71 -3.27 -9.17
C THR A 171 -19.52 -3.68 -7.72
N ALA A 172 -20.60 -3.56 -6.94
CA ALA A 172 -20.61 -3.95 -5.54
C ALA A 172 -20.26 -5.44 -5.40
N ALA A 173 -20.90 -6.29 -6.22
CA ALA A 173 -20.72 -7.73 -6.19
C ALA A 173 -19.27 -8.16 -6.40
N THR A 174 -18.58 -7.59 -7.39
CA THR A 174 -17.18 -7.95 -7.69
C THR A 174 -16.22 -7.47 -6.59
N ALA A 175 -16.38 -6.24 -6.09
CA ALA A 175 -15.56 -5.73 -4.98
C ALA A 175 -15.79 -6.54 -3.69
N THR A 176 -17.04 -6.87 -3.38
CA THR A 176 -17.39 -7.73 -2.23
C THR A 176 -16.84 -9.14 -2.41
N ALA A 177 -16.91 -9.73 -3.61
CA ALA A 177 -16.35 -11.05 -3.87
C ALA A 177 -14.83 -11.09 -3.65
N VAL A 178 -14.11 -10.08 -4.13
CA VAL A 178 -12.65 -9.97 -3.89
C VAL A 178 -12.37 -9.78 -2.40
N ALA A 179 -13.09 -8.89 -1.71
CA ALA A 179 -12.92 -8.67 -0.27
C ALA A 179 -13.25 -9.92 0.58
N ALA A 180 -14.35 -10.62 0.27
CA ALA A 180 -14.75 -11.84 0.94
C ALA A 180 -13.74 -12.96 0.72
N ALA A 181 -13.25 -13.13 -0.50
CA ALA A 181 -12.18 -14.09 -0.79
C ALA A 181 -10.89 -13.76 -0.05
N TYR A 182 -10.59 -12.47 0.13
CA TYR A 182 -9.45 -12.02 0.91
C TYR A 182 -9.57 -12.42 2.39
N VAL A 183 -10.74 -12.19 2.99
CA VAL A 183 -11.05 -12.61 4.37
C VAL A 183 -11.02 -14.13 4.49
N ALA A 184 -11.66 -14.85 3.56
CA ALA A 184 -11.68 -16.31 3.55
C ALA A 184 -10.27 -16.90 3.41
N ALA A 185 -9.43 -16.33 2.54
CA ALA A 185 -8.04 -16.73 2.39
C ALA A 185 -7.25 -16.53 3.68
N PHE A 186 -7.41 -15.40 4.36
CA PHE A 186 -6.75 -15.15 5.64
C PHE A 186 -7.18 -16.16 6.71
N LEU A 187 -8.48 -16.44 6.83
CA LEU A 187 -9.01 -17.44 7.77
C LEU A 187 -8.55 -18.87 7.42
N ALA A 188 -8.45 -19.21 6.13
CA ALA A 188 -7.93 -20.49 5.69
C ALA A 188 -6.43 -20.64 6.02
N VAL A 189 -5.62 -19.58 5.86
CA VAL A 189 -4.22 -19.57 6.30
C VAL A 189 -4.13 -19.81 7.80
N LYS A 190 -4.97 -19.15 8.60
CA LYS A 190 -5.07 -19.39 10.06
C LYS A 190 -5.42 -20.84 10.40
N ALA A 191 -6.25 -21.48 9.57
CA ALA A 191 -6.63 -22.88 9.71
C ALA A 191 -5.60 -23.88 9.15
N GLY A 192 -4.43 -23.41 8.70
CA GLY A 192 -3.34 -24.27 8.21
C GLY A 192 -3.33 -24.53 6.70
N TYR A 193 -4.07 -23.74 5.91
CA TYR A 193 -4.10 -23.84 4.44
C TYR A 193 -3.36 -22.68 3.78
N PRO A 194 -2.01 -22.70 3.74
CA PRO A 194 -1.21 -21.56 3.28
C PRO A 194 -1.42 -21.23 1.80
N TRP A 195 -1.80 -22.20 0.97
CA TRP A 195 -2.10 -22.01 -0.45
C TRP A 195 -3.34 -21.15 -0.72
N ALA A 196 -4.20 -20.93 0.30
CA ALA A 196 -5.40 -20.12 0.15
C ALA A 196 -5.12 -18.66 -0.23
N VAL A 197 -3.90 -18.16 0.03
CA VAL A 197 -3.43 -16.82 -0.39
C VAL A 197 -3.44 -16.61 -1.91
N ALA A 198 -3.51 -17.68 -2.69
CA ALA A 198 -3.67 -17.60 -4.14
C ALA A 198 -5.08 -17.16 -4.55
N ALA A 199 -6.12 -17.47 -3.76
CA ALA A 199 -7.51 -17.25 -4.15
C ALA A 199 -7.85 -15.78 -4.46
N PRO A 200 -7.44 -14.79 -3.63
CA PRO A 200 -7.73 -13.39 -3.93
C PRO A 200 -6.97 -12.90 -5.18
N SER A 201 -5.75 -13.42 -5.43
CA SER A 201 -4.96 -13.15 -6.63
C SER A 201 -5.65 -13.68 -7.90
N LEU A 202 -6.18 -14.90 -7.83
CA LEU A 202 -6.91 -15.54 -8.93
C LEU A 202 -8.20 -14.80 -9.26
N LEU A 203 -9.01 -14.48 -8.25
CA LEU A 203 -10.25 -13.73 -8.46
C LEU A 203 -9.99 -12.33 -9.01
N LEU A 204 -8.97 -11.65 -8.51
CA LEU A 204 -8.56 -10.37 -9.07
C LEU A 204 -8.12 -10.51 -10.53
N THR A 205 -7.44 -11.60 -10.90
CA THR A 205 -7.07 -11.91 -12.29
C THR A 205 -8.26 -12.17 -13.19
N ILE A 206 -9.30 -12.83 -12.69
CA ILE A 206 -10.53 -13.10 -13.43
C ILE A 206 -11.36 -11.82 -13.62
N PHE A 207 -11.59 -11.06 -12.55
CA PHE A 207 -12.47 -9.88 -12.61
C PHE A 207 -11.77 -8.64 -13.17
N ALA A 208 -10.50 -8.44 -12.81
CA ALA A 208 -9.68 -7.28 -13.18
C ALA A 208 -8.47 -7.75 -14.01
N VAL A 209 -8.73 -8.29 -15.20
CA VAL A 209 -7.71 -8.84 -16.10
C VAL A 209 -6.66 -7.78 -16.45
N PRO A 210 -5.36 -8.00 -16.15
CA PRO A 210 -4.31 -7.05 -16.47
C PRO A 210 -4.04 -7.07 -17.98
N ARG A 211 -3.90 -5.90 -18.59
CA ARG A 211 -3.52 -5.79 -20.00
C ARG A 211 -2.00 -5.83 -20.14
N LEU A 212 -1.46 -6.91 -20.69
CA LEU A 212 0.00 -7.17 -20.78
C LEU A 212 0.74 -6.34 -21.84
N ASN A 213 0.13 -5.25 -22.33
CA ASN A 213 0.68 -4.40 -23.38
C ASN A 213 1.62 -3.30 -22.86
N ASP A 214 1.79 -3.18 -21.54
CA ASP A 214 2.69 -2.23 -20.91
C ASP A 214 3.36 -2.79 -19.64
N LEU A 215 4.35 -2.05 -19.14
CA LEU A 215 5.13 -2.43 -17.95
C LEU A 215 4.26 -2.62 -16.71
N TYR A 216 3.26 -1.77 -16.50
CA TYR A 216 2.35 -1.91 -15.37
C TYR A 216 1.54 -3.21 -15.46
N GLY A 217 0.94 -3.51 -16.62
CA GLY A 217 0.13 -4.71 -16.79
C GLY A 217 0.95 -6.00 -16.68
N ALA A 218 2.15 -6.03 -17.25
CA ALA A 218 3.10 -7.14 -17.09
C ALA A 218 3.50 -7.33 -15.61
N SER A 219 3.82 -6.25 -14.90
CA SER A 219 4.20 -6.28 -13.49
C SER A 219 3.03 -6.68 -12.58
N ALA A 220 1.82 -6.21 -12.90
CA ALA A 220 0.60 -6.55 -12.16
C ALA A 220 0.26 -8.04 -12.32
N PHE A 221 0.39 -8.58 -13.52
CA PHE A 221 0.25 -10.01 -13.77
C PHE A 221 1.30 -10.81 -12.99
N PHE A 222 2.59 -10.46 -13.15
CA PHE A 222 3.68 -11.10 -12.40
C PHE A 222 3.43 -11.10 -10.89
N PHE A 223 3.06 -9.96 -10.31
CA PHE A 223 2.82 -9.82 -8.88
C PHE A 223 1.75 -10.79 -8.37
N ARG A 224 0.62 -10.93 -9.07
CA ARG A 224 -0.48 -11.81 -8.65
C ARG A 224 -0.05 -13.28 -8.60
N TRP A 225 0.80 -13.71 -9.53
CA TRP A 225 1.36 -15.07 -9.53
C TRP A 225 2.46 -15.23 -8.49
N ALA A 226 3.37 -14.27 -8.36
CA ALA A 226 4.45 -14.32 -7.38
C ALA A 226 3.91 -14.37 -5.93
N VAL A 227 2.82 -13.65 -5.65
CA VAL A 227 2.12 -13.70 -4.35
C VAL A 227 1.48 -15.07 -4.10
N ALA A 228 0.94 -15.73 -5.13
CA ALA A 228 0.40 -17.08 -4.99
C ALA A 228 1.46 -18.11 -4.59
N LEU A 229 2.74 -17.85 -4.89
CA LEU A 229 3.89 -18.69 -4.51
C LEU A 229 4.42 -18.43 -3.10
N ALA A 230 3.79 -17.55 -2.33
CA ALA A 230 4.23 -17.22 -0.98
C ALA A 230 4.45 -18.39 -0.01
N PRO A 231 3.68 -19.50 -0.08
CA PRO A 231 3.95 -20.67 0.76
C PRO A 231 5.37 -21.23 0.58
N LEU A 232 6.03 -20.94 -0.54
CA LEU A 232 7.39 -21.38 -0.84
C LEU A 232 8.48 -20.48 -0.23
N GLY A 233 8.12 -19.30 0.30
CA GLY A 233 9.07 -18.41 0.96
C GLY A 233 8.59 -16.96 1.09
N THR A 234 8.81 -16.35 2.25
CA THR A 234 8.38 -14.98 2.54
C THR A 234 9.02 -13.95 1.61
N HIS A 235 10.28 -14.13 1.23
CA HIS A 235 11.00 -13.21 0.34
C HIS A 235 10.40 -13.13 -1.07
N LEU A 236 9.72 -14.18 -1.56
CA LEU A 236 8.99 -14.12 -2.84
C LEU A 236 7.96 -12.99 -2.81
N VAL A 237 7.26 -12.85 -1.69
CA VAL A 237 6.22 -11.84 -1.50
C VAL A 237 6.84 -10.45 -1.40
N TYR A 238 7.79 -10.24 -0.47
CA TYR A 238 8.42 -8.93 -0.28
C TYR A 238 9.08 -8.41 -1.56
N MET A 239 9.74 -9.28 -2.33
CA MET A 239 10.37 -8.88 -3.58
C MET A 239 9.34 -8.64 -4.69
N ALA A 240 8.22 -9.39 -4.72
CA ALA A 240 7.12 -9.09 -5.63
C ALA A 240 6.53 -7.70 -5.36
N PHE A 241 6.37 -7.33 -4.08
CA PHE A 241 6.01 -5.96 -3.69
C PHE A 241 6.95 -4.93 -4.28
N GLY A 242 8.27 -5.17 -4.24
CA GLY A 242 9.25 -4.30 -4.87
C GLY A 242 9.01 -4.08 -6.37
N VAL A 243 8.67 -5.14 -7.11
CA VAL A 243 8.35 -5.07 -8.55
C VAL A 243 7.10 -4.23 -8.80
N ILE A 244 5.99 -4.51 -8.12
CA ILE A 244 4.77 -3.76 -8.35
C ILE A 244 4.89 -2.32 -7.85
N MET A 245 5.56 -2.07 -6.72
CA MET A 245 5.84 -0.72 -6.23
C MET A 245 6.62 0.08 -7.27
N SER A 246 7.58 -0.55 -7.96
CA SER A 246 8.38 0.09 -9.00
C SER A 246 7.60 0.41 -10.28
N ALA A 247 6.60 -0.42 -10.62
CA ALA A 247 5.76 -0.22 -11.80
C ALA A 247 4.55 0.70 -11.56
N LEU A 248 4.07 0.76 -10.32
CA LEU A 248 2.82 1.42 -9.96
C LEU A 248 3.04 2.56 -8.96
N CYS A 249 3.55 2.25 -7.78
CA CYS A 249 3.47 3.22 -6.69
C CYS A 249 4.52 4.33 -6.81
N VAL A 250 5.73 3.98 -7.23
CA VAL A 250 6.85 4.90 -7.38
C VAL A 250 6.61 5.92 -8.49
N PRO A 251 6.24 5.55 -9.73
CA PRO A 251 6.10 6.52 -10.81
C PRO A 251 4.92 7.46 -10.60
N TYR A 252 3.82 6.98 -9.99
CA TYR A 252 2.56 7.71 -9.97
C TYR A 252 2.25 8.39 -8.63
N PHE A 253 2.59 7.78 -7.48
CA PHE A 253 2.16 8.29 -6.17
C PHE A 253 3.25 9.03 -5.40
N ILE A 254 4.51 8.61 -5.48
CA ILE A 254 5.61 9.28 -4.76
C ILE A 254 5.75 10.76 -5.19
N PRO A 255 5.76 11.13 -6.48
CA PRO A 255 5.84 12.54 -6.88
C PRO A 255 4.66 13.36 -6.35
N ALA A 256 3.45 12.79 -6.32
CA ALA A 256 2.26 13.44 -5.77
C ALA A 256 2.40 13.72 -4.26
N ILE A 257 2.88 12.75 -3.47
CA ILE A 257 3.17 12.92 -2.03
C ILE A 257 4.23 14.01 -1.80
N LEU A 258 5.22 14.08 -2.69
CA LEU A 258 6.32 15.04 -2.61
C LEU A 258 5.96 16.42 -3.19
N TYR A 259 4.80 16.57 -3.83
CA TYR A 259 4.43 17.75 -4.63
C TYR A 259 5.52 18.11 -5.64
N ARG A 260 5.99 17.13 -6.40
CA ARG A 260 7.01 17.32 -7.43
C ARG A 260 6.51 16.84 -8.78
N GLU A 261 7.10 17.39 -9.83
CA GLU A 261 6.90 16.87 -11.19
C GLU A 261 7.21 15.37 -11.23
N VAL A 262 6.45 14.64 -12.05
CA VAL A 262 6.65 13.19 -12.19
C VAL A 262 7.90 12.96 -13.04
N PRO A 263 8.96 12.33 -12.49
CA PRO A 263 10.13 11.99 -13.29
C PRO A 263 9.73 11.00 -14.38
N ARG A 264 10.32 11.15 -15.58
CA ARG A 264 10.20 10.14 -16.63
C ARG A 264 11.04 8.92 -16.28
N TYR A 265 10.39 7.92 -15.70
CA TYR A 265 10.92 6.58 -15.51
C TYR A 265 10.63 5.73 -16.76
N ARG A 266 11.59 4.98 -17.26
CA ARG A 266 11.36 3.93 -18.27
C ARG A 266 11.21 2.58 -17.55
N GLY A 267 11.61 1.49 -18.21
CA GLY A 267 11.60 0.15 -17.62
C GLY A 267 12.68 -0.10 -16.56
N GLU A 268 13.56 0.86 -16.27
CA GLU A 268 14.69 0.64 -15.37
C GLU A 268 14.28 0.27 -13.95
N LEU A 269 13.22 0.89 -13.41
CA LEU A 269 12.77 0.60 -12.05
C LEU A 269 12.30 -0.86 -11.94
N VAL A 270 11.49 -1.29 -12.90
CA VAL A 270 10.95 -2.65 -12.97
C VAL A 270 12.07 -3.65 -13.23
N ALA A 271 12.99 -3.35 -14.13
CA ALA A 271 14.12 -4.23 -14.44
C ALA A 271 15.03 -4.46 -13.24
N VAL A 272 15.39 -3.40 -12.50
CA VAL A 272 16.21 -3.51 -11.28
C VAL A 272 15.46 -4.29 -10.20
N ALA A 273 14.18 -4.00 -9.97
CA ALA A 273 13.37 -4.73 -8.99
C ALA A 273 13.19 -6.22 -9.34
N ALA A 274 12.95 -6.54 -10.62
CA ALA A 274 12.82 -7.91 -11.09
C ALA A 274 14.15 -8.67 -11.02
N THR A 275 15.26 -8.00 -11.34
CA THR A 275 16.61 -8.60 -11.20
C THR A 275 16.91 -8.90 -9.73
N ALA A 276 16.61 -7.96 -8.82
CA ALA A 276 16.75 -8.17 -7.39
C ALA A 276 15.87 -9.33 -6.90
N TYR A 277 14.63 -9.44 -7.40
CA TYR A 277 13.74 -10.57 -7.12
C TYR A 277 14.39 -11.89 -7.53
N VAL A 278 14.89 -12.01 -8.76
CA VAL A 278 15.51 -13.26 -9.26
C VAL A 278 16.75 -13.60 -8.43
N LEU A 279 17.66 -12.63 -8.23
CA LEU A 279 18.88 -12.85 -7.46
C LEU A 279 18.59 -13.27 -6.02
N ARG A 280 17.62 -12.63 -5.35
CA ARG A 280 17.24 -12.99 -3.97
C ARG A 280 16.78 -14.44 -3.87
N ASN A 281 15.97 -14.87 -4.84
CA ASN A 281 15.40 -16.23 -4.87
C ASN A 281 16.39 -17.28 -5.38
N ALA A 282 17.43 -16.89 -6.11
CA ALA A 282 18.56 -17.74 -6.47
C ALA A 282 19.63 -17.84 -5.35
N GLY A 283 19.39 -17.26 -4.17
CA GLY A 283 20.31 -17.30 -3.03
C GLY A 283 21.32 -16.15 -2.96
N PHE A 284 21.37 -15.26 -3.94
CA PHE A 284 22.27 -14.11 -3.98
C PHE A 284 21.71 -12.91 -3.19
N ALA A 285 21.71 -13.02 -1.86
CA ALA A 285 21.11 -12.02 -0.98
C ALA A 285 21.80 -10.65 -1.02
N ALA A 286 23.14 -10.61 -0.96
CA ALA A 286 23.88 -9.34 -0.94
C ALA A 286 23.73 -8.54 -2.25
N PRO A 287 23.90 -9.13 -3.45
CA PRO A 287 23.62 -8.43 -4.70
C PRO A 287 22.18 -7.92 -4.81
N ALA A 288 21.19 -8.70 -4.38
CA ALA A 288 19.80 -8.27 -4.37
C ALA A 288 19.58 -7.05 -3.44
N ALA A 289 20.19 -7.06 -2.25
CA ALA A 289 20.11 -5.93 -1.33
C ALA A 289 20.75 -4.65 -1.90
N VAL A 290 21.91 -4.77 -2.56
CA VAL A 290 22.58 -3.63 -3.23
C VAL A 290 21.69 -3.05 -4.33
N LEU A 291 21.05 -3.89 -5.15
CA LEU A 291 20.12 -3.41 -6.19
C LEU A 291 18.91 -2.69 -5.59
N VAL A 292 18.32 -3.22 -4.51
CA VAL A 292 17.19 -2.56 -3.83
C VAL A 292 17.61 -1.22 -3.22
N ALA A 293 18.76 -1.15 -2.55
CA ALA A 293 19.28 0.09 -1.99
C ALA A 293 19.57 1.12 -3.09
N GLY A 294 20.23 0.70 -4.17
CA GLY A 294 20.50 1.53 -5.34
C GLY A 294 19.21 2.05 -6.00
N LEU A 295 18.18 1.21 -6.12
CA LEU A 295 16.87 1.58 -6.64
C LEU A 295 16.22 2.68 -5.77
N VAL A 296 16.21 2.50 -4.45
CA VAL A 296 15.66 3.50 -3.50
C VAL A 296 16.40 4.83 -3.62
N LEU A 297 17.73 4.80 -3.62
CA LEU A 297 18.55 6.01 -3.77
C LEU A 297 18.33 6.69 -5.13
N TYR A 298 18.24 5.92 -6.21
CA TYR A 298 17.98 6.42 -7.55
C TYR A 298 16.63 7.12 -7.63
N VAL A 299 15.57 6.48 -7.12
CA VAL A 299 14.22 7.05 -7.08
C VAL A 299 14.19 8.34 -6.26
N ALA A 300 14.79 8.32 -5.06
CA ALA A 300 14.86 9.51 -4.22
C ALA A 300 15.58 10.65 -4.95
N TRP A 301 16.78 10.39 -5.48
CA TRP A 301 17.56 11.37 -6.23
C TRP A 301 16.80 11.96 -7.42
N ARG A 302 16.19 11.10 -8.26
CA ARG A 302 15.38 11.55 -9.41
C ARG A 302 14.22 12.41 -8.96
N SER A 303 13.42 11.94 -8.01
CA SER A 303 12.27 12.70 -7.49
C SER A 303 12.68 14.04 -6.88
N PHE A 304 13.78 14.13 -6.13
CA PHE A 304 14.21 15.40 -5.51
C PHE A 304 14.84 16.39 -6.49
N ARG A 305 15.26 15.96 -7.68
CA ARG A 305 15.73 16.86 -8.74
C ARG A 305 14.59 17.53 -9.50
N GLU A 306 13.41 16.93 -9.53
CA GLU A 306 12.26 17.50 -10.23
C GLU A 306 11.71 18.74 -9.54
N ARG A 307 11.06 19.61 -10.32
CA ARG A 307 10.53 20.89 -9.81
C ARG A 307 9.46 20.65 -8.73
N TYR A 308 9.54 21.45 -7.67
CA TYR A 308 8.60 21.45 -6.56
C TYR A 308 7.43 22.41 -6.84
N TYR A 309 6.19 21.92 -6.67
CA TYR A 309 4.95 22.65 -6.92
C TYR A 309 4.04 22.57 -5.69
N PRO A 310 4.27 23.41 -4.67
CA PRO A 310 3.42 23.40 -3.47
C PRO A 310 2.00 23.85 -3.82
N PRO A 311 0.97 23.30 -3.14
CA PRO A 311 -0.40 23.80 -3.28
C PRO A 311 -0.46 25.25 -2.78
N PRO A 312 -1.02 26.20 -3.56
CA PRO A 312 -1.20 27.56 -3.10
C PRO A 312 -2.27 27.61 -1.99
N PRO A 313 -2.15 28.51 -1.00
CA PRO A 313 -3.22 28.74 -0.04
C PRO A 313 -4.47 29.29 -0.74
N PRO A 314 -5.68 29.01 -0.21
CA PRO A 314 -6.90 29.65 -0.68
C PRO A 314 -6.85 31.18 -0.42
N PRO A 315 -7.52 31.98 -1.25
CA PRO A 315 -7.62 33.43 -1.09
C PRO A 315 -8.31 33.83 0.22
#